data_AF-A0A5J6UKD4-F1
#
_entry.id   AF-A0A5J6UKD4-F1
#
_cell.length_a   1.000
_cell.length_b   1.000
_cell.length_c   1.000
_cell.angle_alpha   90.00
_cell.angle_beta   90.00
_cell.angle_gamma   90.00
#
_symmetry.space_group_name_H-M   'P 1'
#
loop_
_entity.id
_entity.type
_entity.pdbx_description
1 polymer ?
#
loop_
_entity_poly.entity_id
_entity_poly.type
_entity_poly.pdbx_seq_one_letter_code
_entity_poly.pdbx_strand_id
1 'polypeptide(L)'
;MRGQDARVRADSFDFLREHADAYVGELIEEFAAEEDDGLRCLFLELVAEARSAQALDLFRDQLESMDESLRFWAVRGLEMLDTREAWQALDQAQAEGLIA
;
A
#
# COMPACT_ATOMS: atom_id res chain seq x y z
N MET A 1 -15.11 10.78 -16.84
CA MET A 1 -13.67 11.08 -16.96
C MET A 1 -12.96 9.80 -17.40
N ARG A 2 -12.91 9.53 -18.72
CA ARG A 2 -12.54 8.22 -19.28
C ARG A 2 -11.67 8.44 -20.52
N GLY A 3 -10.36 8.29 -20.40
CA GLY A 3 -9.44 8.24 -21.56
C GLY A 3 -8.05 8.82 -21.28
N GLN A 4 -7.97 10.11 -20.93
CA GLN A 4 -6.70 10.78 -20.64
C GLN A 4 -6.15 10.42 -19.24
N ASP A 5 -7.03 10.32 -18.23
CA ASP A 5 -6.64 10.01 -16.85
C ASP A 5 -6.00 8.62 -16.71
N ALA A 6 -6.42 7.65 -17.54
CA ALA A 6 -5.90 6.28 -17.48
C ALA A 6 -4.44 6.18 -17.97
N ARG A 7 -4.07 6.98 -18.98
CA ARG A 7 -2.72 6.98 -19.56
C ARG A 7 -1.74 7.79 -18.72
N VAL A 8 -2.19 8.95 -18.23
CA VAL A 8 -1.42 9.76 -17.26
C VAL A 8 -1.20 8.97 -15.97
N ARG A 9 -2.20 8.20 -15.50
CA ARG A 9 -2.01 7.27 -14.38
C ARG A 9 -0.95 6.22 -14.70
N ALA A 10 -1.08 5.48 -15.81
CA ALA A 10 -0.10 4.45 -16.17
C ALA A 10 1.34 4.98 -16.29
N ASP A 11 1.53 6.15 -16.94
CA ASP A 11 2.84 6.77 -17.10
C ASP A 11 3.42 7.26 -15.75
N SER A 12 2.59 7.84 -14.87
CA SER A 12 2.99 8.19 -13.51
C SER A 12 3.30 6.94 -12.65
N PHE A 13 2.63 5.82 -12.89
CA PHE A 13 2.87 4.56 -12.18
C PHE A 13 4.16 3.87 -12.62
N ASP A 14 4.50 3.91 -13.90
CA ASP A 14 5.80 3.40 -14.37
C ASP A 14 6.95 4.29 -13.85
N PHE A 15 6.76 5.61 -13.81
CA PHE A 15 7.71 6.53 -13.18
C PHE A 15 7.89 6.26 -11.67
N LEU A 16 6.79 6.09 -10.93
CA LEU A 16 6.81 5.72 -9.51
C LEU A 16 7.46 4.36 -9.29
N ARG A 17 7.25 3.38 -10.16
CA ARG A 17 7.87 2.05 -10.03
C ARG A 17 9.36 2.09 -10.30
N GLU A 18 9.82 2.87 -11.27
CA GLU A 18 11.26 3.06 -11.55
C GLU A 18 11.99 3.81 -10.43
N HIS A 19 11.29 4.64 -9.65
CA HIS A 19 11.85 5.43 -8.55
C HIS A 19 11.26 5.05 -7.18
N ALA A 20 10.62 3.88 -7.07
CA ALA A 20 9.80 3.52 -5.92
C ALA A 20 10.60 3.60 -4.62
N ASP A 21 11.84 3.12 -4.65
CA ASP A 21 12.74 3.13 -3.52
C ASP A 21 13.15 4.55 -3.07
N ALA A 22 13.11 5.54 -3.97
CA ALA A 22 13.52 6.90 -3.66
C ALA A 22 12.47 7.68 -2.86
N TYR A 23 11.18 7.34 -3.00
CA TYR A 23 10.09 8.09 -2.35
C TYR A 23 9.27 7.26 -1.37
N VAL A 24 9.38 5.92 -1.38
CA VAL A 24 8.59 5.08 -0.46
C VAL A 24 8.86 5.41 1.00
N GLY A 25 10.11 5.73 1.36
CA GLY A 25 10.46 6.14 2.72
C GLY A 25 9.71 7.41 3.15
N GLU A 26 9.75 8.45 2.32
CA GLU A 26 9.03 9.71 2.57
C GLU A 26 7.52 9.47 2.65
N LEU A 27 6.95 8.65 1.77
CA LEU A 27 5.51 8.33 1.79
C LEU A 27 5.10 7.57 3.07
N ILE A 28 5.95 6.67 3.58
CA ILE A 28 5.71 5.98 4.86
C ILE A 28 5.73 6.99 6.02
N GLU A 29 6.69 7.92 6.02
CA GLU A 29 6.78 8.98 7.03
C GLU A 29 5.56 9.90 7.02
N GLU A 30 5.14 10.35 5.83
CA GLU A 30 3.94 11.18 5.67
C GLU A 30 2.66 10.43 6.09
N PHE A 31 2.52 9.15 5.73
CA PHE A 31 1.41 8.31 6.21
C PHE A 31 1.37 8.24 7.75
N ALA A 32 2.54 8.13 8.40
CA ALA A 32 2.61 8.05 9.86
C ALA A 32 2.27 9.38 10.54
N ALA A 33 2.57 10.51 9.90
CA ALA A 33 2.31 11.84 10.42
C ALA A 33 0.88 12.34 10.16
N GLU A 34 0.19 11.80 9.16
CA GLU A 34 -1.15 12.25 8.74
C GLU A 34 -2.26 11.80 9.71
N GLU A 35 -3.18 12.71 10.03
CA GLU A 35 -4.32 12.47 10.92
C GLU A 35 -5.64 12.36 10.16
N ASP A 36 -5.74 12.91 8.94
CA ASP A 36 -6.94 12.80 8.11
C ASP A 36 -7.04 11.39 7.48
N ASP A 37 -8.06 10.63 7.86
CA ASP A 37 -8.28 9.25 7.39
C ASP A 37 -8.35 9.14 5.85
N GLY A 38 -8.89 10.17 5.19
CA GLY A 38 -8.97 10.22 3.73
C GLY A 38 -7.60 10.33 3.08
N LEU A 39 -6.76 11.22 3.60
CA LEU A 39 -5.37 11.38 3.15
C LEU A 39 -4.50 10.17 3.51
N ARG A 40 -4.67 9.58 4.70
CA ARG A 40 -4.00 8.33 5.09
C ARG A 40 -4.28 7.21 4.09
N CYS A 41 -5.53 7.06 3.66
CA CYS A 41 -5.91 6.07 2.66
C CYS A 41 -5.23 6.32 1.31
N LEU A 42 -5.16 7.58 0.86
CA LEU A 42 -4.46 7.95 -0.37
C LEU A 42 -2.94 7.70 -0.28
N PHE A 43 -2.32 7.98 0.86
CA PHE A 43 -0.90 7.67 1.07
C PHE A 43 -0.65 6.15 1.02
N LEU A 44 -1.50 5.36 1.69
CA LEU A 44 -1.34 3.91 1.70
C LEU A 44 -1.54 3.28 0.31
N GLU A 45 -2.46 3.82 -0.50
CA GLU A 45 -2.61 3.48 -1.93
C GLU A 45 -1.31 3.75 -2.70
N LEU A 46 -0.72 4.94 -2.54
CA LEU A 46 0.54 5.29 -3.23
C LEU A 46 1.70 4.40 -2.80
N VAL A 47 1.78 4.06 -1.51
CA VAL A 47 2.81 3.14 -0.98
C VAL A 47 2.62 1.73 -1.57
N ALA A 48 1.38 1.23 -1.69
CA ALA A 48 1.09 -0.05 -2.34
C ALA A 48 1.52 -0.07 -3.81
N GLU A 49 1.25 1.00 -4.54
CA GLU A 49 1.62 1.13 -5.96
C GLU A 49 3.12 1.26 -6.20
N ALA A 50 3.90 1.69 -5.21
CA ALA A 50 5.36 1.70 -5.26
C ALA A 50 5.96 0.28 -5.29
N ARG A 51 5.27 -0.72 -4.72
CA ARG A 51 5.71 -2.14 -4.67
C ARG A 51 7.11 -2.34 -4.08
N SER A 52 7.57 -1.44 -3.21
CA SER A 52 8.87 -1.57 -2.57
C SER A 52 8.73 -2.41 -1.30
N ALA A 53 9.62 -3.40 -1.15
CA ALA A 53 9.67 -4.27 0.04
C ALA A 53 9.89 -3.49 1.35
N GLN A 54 10.35 -2.23 1.28
CA GLN A 54 10.46 -1.35 2.45
C GLN A 54 9.11 -1.11 3.15
N ALA A 55 8.00 -1.20 2.42
CA ALA A 55 6.66 -0.99 2.96
C ALA A 55 6.02 -2.24 3.60
N LEU A 56 6.72 -3.38 3.63
CA LEU A 56 6.18 -4.64 4.15
C LEU A 56 5.62 -4.49 5.57
N ASP A 57 6.39 -3.92 6.48
CA ASP A 57 5.97 -3.79 7.88
C ASP A 57 4.82 -2.79 8.04
N LEU A 58 4.79 -1.72 7.24
CA LEU A 58 3.65 -0.81 7.21
C LEU A 58 2.35 -1.54 6.84
N PHE A 59 2.37 -2.34 5.78
CA PHE A 59 1.15 -3.08 5.40
C PHE A 59 0.74 -4.10 6.46
N ARG A 60 1.70 -4.80 7.08
CA ARG A 60 1.43 -5.73 8.18
C ARG A 60 0.70 -5.04 9.33
N ASP A 61 1.19 -3.88 9.77
CA ASP A 61 0.58 -3.11 10.84
C ASP A 61 -0.86 -2.67 10.48
N GLN A 62 -1.09 -2.30 9.21
CA GLN A 62 -2.41 -1.87 8.74
C GLN A 62 -3.42 -3.01 8.55
N LEU A 63 -3.02 -4.29 8.58
CA LEU A 63 -3.98 -5.41 8.59
C LEU A 63 -4.84 -5.43 9.85
N GLU A 64 -4.33 -4.92 10.96
CA GLU A 64 -5.06 -4.80 12.23
C GLU A 64 -5.91 -3.52 12.32
N SER A 65 -5.85 -2.65 11.32
CA SER A 65 -6.59 -1.40 11.32
C SER A 65 -8.10 -1.64 11.37
N MET A 66 -8.80 -0.86 12.19
CA MET A 66 -10.27 -0.85 12.22
C MET A 66 -10.87 -0.16 10.98
N ASP A 67 -10.09 0.65 10.26
CA ASP A 67 -10.50 1.25 8.99
C ASP A 67 -10.40 0.21 7.87
N GLU A 68 -11.55 -0.15 7.29
CA GLU A 68 -11.64 -1.11 6.20
C GLU A 68 -10.90 -0.68 4.94
N SER A 69 -10.77 0.64 4.71
CA SER A 69 -10.08 1.20 3.55
C SER A 69 -8.57 1.06 3.70
N LEU A 70 -8.04 1.31 4.90
CA LEU A 70 -6.63 1.08 5.21
C LEU A 70 -6.30 -0.42 5.15
N ARG A 71 -7.16 -1.27 5.72
CA ARG A 71 -6.99 -2.72 5.66
C ARG A 71 -7.07 -3.26 4.23
N PHE A 72 -7.95 -2.71 3.40
CA PHE A 72 -8.01 -3.03 1.97
C PHE A 72 -6.67 -2.74 1.28
N TRP A 73 -6.12 -1.53 1.45
CA TRP A 73 -4.85 -1.18 0.83
C TRP A 73 -3.66 -1.93 1.40
N ALA A 74 -3.69 -2.31 2.68
CA ALA A 74 -2.72 -3.20 3.28
C ALA A 74 -2.68 -4.57 2.57
N VAL A 75 -3.84 -5.18 2.35
CA VAL A 75 -3.95 -6.46 1.61
C VAL A 75 -3.44 -6.28 0.18
N ARG A 76 -3.91 -5.25 -0.53
CA ARG A 76 -3.47 -4.97 -1.91
C ARG A 76 -1.95 -4.73 -1.99
N GLY A 77 -1.39 -4.00 -1.04
CA GLY A 77 0.05 -3.74 -0.95
C GLY A 77 0.84 -5.04 -0.81
N LEU A 78 0.45 -5.92 0.12
CA LEU A 78 1.09 -7.22 0.32
C LEU A 78 0.99 -8.12 -0.93
N GLU A 79 -0.18 -8.19 -1.56
CA GLU A 79 -0.35 -8.92 -2.83
C GLU A 79 0.56 -8.36 -3.93
N MET A 80 0.74 -7.04 -3.98
CA MET A 80 1.55 -6.36 -5.00
C MET A 80 3.05 -6.45 -4.75
N LEU A 81 3.49 -6.66 -3.51
CA LEU A 81 4.88 -6.98 -3.20
C LEU A 81 5.29 -8.32 -3.80
N ASP A 82 4.37 -9.28 -3.89
CA ASP A 82 4.60 -10.62 -4.44
C ASP A 82 5.87 -11.30 -3.88
N THR A 83 6.10 -11.13 -2.58
CA THR A 83 7.20 -11.75 -1.85
C THR A 83 6.69 -12.85 -0.94
N ARG A 84 7.57 -13.78 -0.57
CA ARG A 84 7.21 -14.87 0.34
C ARG A 84 6.74 -14.34 1.69
N GLU A 85 7.42 -13.31 2.20
CA GLU A 85 7.12 -12.67 3.47
C GLU A 85 5.75 -11.99 3.45
N ALA A 86 5.39 -11.35 2.33
CA ALA A 86 4.06 -10.77 2.16
C ALA A 86 2.95 -11.82 2.12
N TRP A 87 3.15 -12.93 1.40
CA TRP A 87 2.21 -14.04 1.38
C TRP A 87 2.04 -14.67 2.77
N GLN A 88 3.11 -14.81 3.55
CA GLN A 88 3.05 -15.30 4.93
C GLN A 88 2.25 -14.36 5.84
N ALA A 89 2.37 -13.04 5.66
CA ALA A 89 1.59 -12.07 6.42
C ALA A 89 0.09 -12.20 6.11
N LEU A 90 -0.27 -12.36 4.83
CA LEU A 90 -1.67 -12.58 4.42
C LEU A 90 -2.24 -13.88 4.99
N ASP A 91 -1.50 -14.99 4.89
CA ASP A 91 -1.90 -16.28 5.45
C ASP A 91 -2.13 -16.20 6.97
N GLN A 92 -1.23 -15.53 7.70
CA GLN A 92 -1.35 -15.33 9.14
C GLN A 92 -2.58 -14.49 9.49
N ALA A 93 -2.78 -13.37 8.80
CA ALA A 93 -3.92 -12.49 9.03
C ALA A 93 -5.27 -13.17 8.72
N GLN A 94 -5.31 -14.04 7.71
CA GLN A 94 -6.50 -14.86 7.43
C GLN A 94 -6.74 -15.87 8.56
N ALA A 95 -5.70 -16.54 9.05
CA ALA A 95 -5.81 -17.48 10.17
C ALA A 95 -6.27 -16.80 11.48
N GLU A 96 -5.92 -15.53 11.67
CA GLU A 96 -6.34 -14.70 12.80
C GLU A 96 -7.73 -14.06 12.61
N GLY A 97 -8.30 -14.14 11.41
CA GLY A 97 -9.61 -13.57 11.08
C GLY A 97 -9.59 -12.05 10.91
N LEU A 98 -8.42 -11.45 10.67
CA LEU A 98 -8.26 -10.02 10.35
C LEU A 98 -8.76 -9.71 8.94
N ILE A 99 -8.61 -10.67 8.03
CA ILE A 99 -9.04 -10.60 6.63
C ILE A 99 -9.81 -11.86 6.25
N ALA A 100 -10.68 -11.76 5.24
CA ALA A 100 -11.57 -12.84 4.79
C ALA A 100 -10.94 -13.70 3.68
#